data_AF-A0A3N4JDT9-F1
#
_entry.id   AF-A0A3N4JDT9-F1
#
_cell.length_a   1.000
_cell.length_b   1.000
_cell.length_c   1.000
_cell.angle_alpha   90.00
_cell.angle_beta   90.00
_cell.angle_gamma   90.00
#
_symmetry.space_group_name_H-M   'P 1'
#
loop_
_entity.id
_entity.type
_entity.pdbx_description
1 polymer ?
#
loop_
_entity_poly.entity_id
_entity_poly.type
_entity_poly.pdbx_seq_one_letter_code
_entity_poly.pdbx_strand_id
1 'polypeptide(L)'
;MISLDGIYRRIKKALSSRSARAWLSKLGWNWKEVRKGIYKDGHEREDVKEYRTHVFLPRLQALQSRMMQWDESLTIIPKEYEPGVRPIVFVTHDESTFNSNEGRRRIWIHEDQAPLRKKGRGQGLHVSDFLTPVGRLGNGDVCEILKCGGDTWWTGELMLKQLTEKAIPAFETSFPGCQGLFAFDNAKNHQKYASDALRSGNLNLTPGGKNTLPMRDGWFKKAGNPVTMHTQCMMLPDGHVKGLKIVLEECGLWPTNRKLLTRCTIPGDTPAQRKPNPACKYGSNTDCCARALLSSQPDFQAQKGELQETLEAVGHMVIFYPSFHFELNFIEYFWGSAKVYARANCEYTFSSLVRIVLEALAQVPNKLIWKYYQRILRMMEAYMHDLVYGSDDFKKHVFTRYSSHRRISESELYI
;
A
#
# COMPACT_ATOMS: atom_id res chain seq x y z
N MET A 1 -60.65 -1.63 39.32
CA MET A 1 -60.27 -1.34 37.91
C MET A 1 -59.31 -0.17 37.91
N ILE A 2 -58.02 -0.47 37.78
CA ILE A 2 -56.94 0.53 37.63
C ILE A 2 -56.72 0.67 36.12
N SER A 3 -56.83 1.89 35.61
CA SER A 3 -56.68 2.19 34.17
C SER A 3 -55.31 1.74 33.64
N LEU A 4 -55.33 1.15 32.44
CA LEU A 4 -54.16 0.69 31.67
C LEU A 4 -53.25 1.83 31.16
N ASP A 5 -53.53 3.09 31.48
CA ASP A 5 -52.69 4.24 31.13
C ASP A 5 -51.42 4.37 32.00
N GLY A 6 -51.32 3.58 33.08
CA GLY A 6 -50.16 3.57 33.98
C GLY A 6 -48.95 2.72 33.53
N ILE A 7 -49.05 1.99 32.41
CA ILE A 7 -48.08 0.94 32.05
C ILE A 7 -47.21 1.29 30.82
N TYR A 8 -47.45 2.43 30.14
CA TYR A 8 -46.72 2.84 28.93
C TYR A 8 -45.68 3.98 29.10
N ARG A 9 -45.06 4.10 30.28
CA ARG A 9 -43.86 4.97 30.46
C ARG A 9 -42.69 4.25 31.14
N ARG A 10 -42.27 3.12 30.57
CA ARG A 10 -40.92 2.56 30.78
C ARG A 10 -40.23 2.33 29.44
N ILE A 11 -40.08 3.40 28.65
CA ILE A 11 -39.02 3.46 27.66
C ILE A 11 -37.71 3.59 28.44
N LYS A 12 -36.87 2.55 28.37
CA LYS A 12 -35.49 2.52 28.84
C LYS A 12 -34.79 3.83 28.45
N LYS A 13 -34.69 4.79 29.38
CA LYS A 13 -33.73 5.91 29.27
C LYS A 13 -32.35 5.33 29.53
N ALA A 14 -31.80 4.60 28.55
CA ALA A 14 -30.37 4.45 28.49
C ALA A 14 -29.78 5.86 28.45
N LEU A 15 -28.95 6.19 29.45
CA LEU A 15 -28.24 7.45 29.49
C LEU A 15 -27.54 7.65 28.14
N SER A 16 -27.91 8.72 27.43
CA SER A 16 -27.21 9.04 26.19
C SER A 16 -25.73 9.24 26.50
N SER A 17 -24.85 8.82 25.59
CA SER A 17 -23.41 9.02 25.79
C SER A 17 -23.05 10.49 26.06
N ARG A 18 -23.88 11.42 25.55
CA ARG A 18 -23.73 12.86 25.79
C ARG A 18 -24.06 13.23 27.24
N SER A 19 -25.18 12.75 27.76
CA SER A 19 -25.59 12.96 29.16
C SER A 19 -24.59 12.34 30.13
N ALA A 20 -24.11 11.13 29.85
CA ALA A 20 -23.08 10.47 30.66
C ALA A 20 -21.76 11.27 30.68
N ARG A 21 -21.28 11.75 29.52
CA ARG A 21 -20.07 12.60 29.43
C ARG A 21 -20.22 13.92 30.19
N ALA A 22 -21.40 14.54 30.13
CA ALA A 22 -21.68 15.79 30.84
C ALA A 22 -21.63 15.61 32.37
N TRP A 23 -22.20 14.50 32.86
CA TRP A 23 -22.13 14.16 34.29
C TRP A 23 -20.71 13.81 34.74
N LEU A 24 -19.95 13.06 33.94
CA LEU A 24 -18.57 12.72 34.25
C LEU A 24 -17.69 13.97 34.35
N SER A 25 -17.88 14.96 33.46
CA SER A 25 -17.20 16.26 33.59
C SER A 25 -17.59 17.03 34.86
N LYS A 26 -18.87 16.99 35.26
CA LYS A 26 -19.35 17.67 36.49
C LYS A 26 -18.85 16.98 37.76
N LEU A 27 -18.63 15.67 37.70
CA LEU A 27 -18.09 14.85 38.79
C LEU A 27 -16.55 14.90 38.86
N GLY A 28 -15.91 15.85 38.18
CA GLY A 28 -14.45 16.03 38.23
C GLY A 28 -13.65 15.09 37.34
N TRP A 29 -14.29 14.29 36.49
CA TRP A 29 -13.59 13.39 35.58
C TRP A 29 -13.10 14.13 34.34
N ASN A 30 -11.84 13.92 33.96
CA ASN A 30 -11.18 14.64 32.87
C ASN A 30 -10.92 13.75 31.64
N TRP A 31 -11.39 14.19 30.48
CA TRP A 31 -11.15 13.51 29.21
C TRP A 31 -9.82 13.97 28.58
N LYS A 32 -8.74 13.18 28.72
CA LYS A 32 -7.42 13.50 28.17
C LYS A 32 -6.93 12.46 27.15
N GLU A 33 -6.13 12.89 26.20
CA GLU A 33 -5.46 12.05 25.20
C GLU A 33 -3.96 12.35 25.17
N VAL A 34 -3.13 11.32 25.17
CA VAL A 34 -1.72 11.43 24.79
C VAL A 34 -1.64 11.15 23.29
N ARG A 35 -1.40 12.18 22.47
CA ARG A 35 -1.21 12.04 21.02
C ARG A 35 0.28 11.95 20.69
N LYS A 36 0.66 10.95 19.90
CA LYS A 36 1.75 11.15 18.94
C LYS A 36 1.13 11.84 17.72
N GLY A 37 1.65 13.00 17.32
CA GLY A 37 1.21 13.70 16.12
C GLY A 37 1.43 12.85 14.86
N ILE A 38 0.78 13.24 13.76
CA ILE A 38 1.07 12.70 12.42
C ILE A 38 2.54 13.03 12.11
N TYR A 39 3.32 12.02 11.71
CA TYR A 39 4.66 12.24 11.19
C TYR A 39 4.54 13.02 9.88
N LYS A 40 4.78 14.33 9.94
CA LYS A 40 4.84 15.24 8.77
C LYS A 40 6.16 15.15 8.00
N ASP A 41 7.07 14.29 8.44
CA ASP A 41 8.42 14.20 7.89
C ASP A 41 8.41 13.27 6.66
N GLY A 42 8.04 13.83 5.52
CA GLY A 42 8.11 13.12 4.23
C GLY A 42 7.05 13.49 3.19
N HIS A 43 5.87 13.93 3.65
CA HIS A 43 4.70 14.15 2.80
C HIS A 43 4.91 15.18 1.68
N GLU A 44 5.67 16.25 1.96
CA GLU A 44 5.97 17.32 1.01
C GLU A 44 7.42 17.30 0.53
N ARG A 45 8.12 16.17 0.65
CA ARG A 45 9.44 16.03 0.03
C ARG A 45 9.32 16.14 -1.49
N GLU A 46 10.32 16.77 -2.10
CA GLU A 46 10.28 17.06 -3.54
C GLU A 46 10.11 15.79 -4.38
N ASP A 47 10.87 14.73 -4.09
CA ASP A 47 10.78 13.44 -4.80
C ASP A 47 9.40 12.77 -4.66
N VAL A 48 8.77 12.91 -3.49
CA VAL A 48 7.44 12.36 -3.21
C VAL A 48 6.36 13.14 -3.97
N LYS A 49 6.46 14.48 -3.96
CA LYS A 49 5.55 15.37 -4.68
C LYS A 49 5.69 15.19 -6.19
N GLU A 50 6.92 15.09 -6.68
CA GLU A 50 7.21 14.86 -8.10
C GLU A 50 6.55 13.56 -8.58
N TYR A 51 6.72 12.46 -7.83
CA TYR A 51 6.04 11.20 -8.13
C TYR A 51 4.51 11.33 -8.08
N ARG A 52 3.96 11.98 -7.04
CA ARG A 52 2.51 12.19 -6.90
C ARG A 52 1.95 12.95 -8.11
N THR A 53 2.54 14.10 -8.41
CA THR A 53 2.04 15.07 -9.39
C THR A 53 2.30 14.63 -10.84
N HIS A 54 3.46 14.03 -11.12
CA HIS A 54 3.86 13.73 -12.51
C HIS A 54 3.73 12.25 -12.90
N VAL A 55 3.57 11.33 -11.94
CA VAL A 55 3.46 9.89 -12.24
C VAL A 55 2.12 9.33 -11.79
N PHE A 56 1.79 9.45 -10.51
CA PHE A 56 0.62 8.78 -9.93
C PHE A 56 -0.71 9.38 -10.39
N LEU A 57 -0.91 10.70 -10.19
CA LEU A 57 -2.17 11.36 -10.53
C LEU A 57 -2.46 11.32 -12.05
N PRO A 58 -1.49 11.63 -12.95
CA PRO A 58 -1.75 11.58 -14.39
C PRO A 58 -2.09 10.18 -14.88
N ARG A 59 -1.43 9.14 -14.34
CA ARG A 59 -1.74 7.74 -14.66
C ARG A 59 -3.16 7.37 -14.25
N LEU A 60 -3.59 7.79 -13.06
CA LEU A 60 -4.95 7.51 -12.60
C LEU A 60 -6.00 8.24 -13.44
N GLN A 61 -5.75 9.52 -13.76
CA GLN A 61 -6.61 10.34 -14.60
C GLN A 61 -6.79 9.72 -16.00
N ALA A 62 -5.71 9.22 -16.61
CA ALA A 62 -5.76 8.55 -17.91
C ALA A 62 -6.64 7.29 -17.91
N LEU A 63 -6.85 6.66 -16.75
CA LEU A 63 -7.66 5.45 -16.60
C LEU A 63 -9.11 5.76 -16.17
N GLN A 64 -9.41 6.98 -15.75
CA GLN A 64 -10.69 7.38 -15.17
C GLN A 64 -11.87 7.15 -16.14
N SER A 65 -11.67 7.36 -17.44
CA SER A 65 -12.70 7.10 -18.46
C SER A 65 -13.09 5.61 -18.52
N ARG A 66 -12.18 4.70 -18.17
CA ARG A 66 -12.42 3.26 -18.15
C ARG A 66 -12.87 2.74 -16.79
N MET A 67 -12.71 3.50 -15.71
CA MET A 67 -13.11 3.08 -14.38
C MET A 67 -14.64 2.94 -14.28
N MET A 68 -15.06 1.81 -13.72
CA MET A 68 -16.44 1.57 -13.31
C MET A 68 -16.83 2.54 -12.19
N GLN A 69 -18.11 2.88 -12.16
CA GLN A 69 -18.68 3.78 -11.18
C GLN A 69 -19.89 3.12 -10.52
N TRP A 70 -20.08 3.44 -9.24
CA TRP A 70 -21.19 2.95 -8.44
C TRP A 70 -21.82 4.10 -7.69
N ASP A 71 -23.13 4.05 -7.54
CA ASP A 71 -23.88 4.98 -6.70
C ASP A 71 -23.77 4.63 -5.21
N GLU A 72 -24.44 5.42 -4.34
CA GLU A 72 -24.41 5.18 -2.89
C GLU A 72 -25.12 3.87 -2.49
N SER A 73 -25.95 3.30 -3.36
CA SER A 73 -26.59 1.99 -3.17
C SER A 73 -25.68 0.82 -3.57
N LEU A 74 -24.47 1.10 -4.05
CA LEU A 74 -23.53 0.13 -4.63
C LEU A 74 -24.04 -0.49 -5.93
N THR A 75 -24.96 0.17 -6.61
CA THR A 75 -25.42 -0.21 -7.94
C THR A 75 -24.51 0.42 -8.98
N ILE A 76 -24.17 -0.34 -10.02
CA ILE A 76 -23.33 0.14 -11.12
C ILE A 76 -24.06 1.30 -11.81
N ILE A 77 -23.36 2.42 -11.99
CA ILE A 77 -23.83 3.53 -12.82
C ILE A 77 -23.50 3.15 -14.27
N PRO A 78 -24.50 3.01 -15.17
CA PRO A 78 -24.27 2.66 -16.56
C PRO A 78 -23.33 3.66 -17.23
N LYS A 79 -22.36 3.14 -17.97
CA LYS A 79 -21.37 3.92 -18.70
C LYS A 79 -21.06 3.22 -20.01
N GLU A 80 -21.01 3.98 -21.09
CA GLU A 80 -20.57 3.47 -22.38
C GLU A 80 -19.04 3.40 -22.42
N TYR A 81 -18.53 2.29 -22.94
CA TYR A 81 -17.11 2.05 -23.12
C TYR A 81 -16.83 1.85 -24.60
N GLU A 82 -15.68 2.35 -25.04
CA GLU A 82 -15.20 2.11 -26.40
C GLU A 82 -15.16 0.61 -26.72
N PRO A 83 -15.55 0.20 -27.94
CA PRO A 83 -15.53 -1.21 -28.33
C PRO A 83 -14.16 -1.86 -28.10
N GLY A 84 -14.16 -3.03 -27.45
CA GLY A 84 -12.93 -3.77 -27.14
C GLY A 84 -12.18 -3.29 -25.89
N VAL A 85 -12.62 -2.21 -25.23
CA VAL A 85 -12.01 -1.72 -24.00
C VAL A 85 -12.66 -2.36 -22.78
N ARG A 86 -11.86 -3.11 -22.00
CA ARG A 86 -12.32 -3.68 -20.72
C ARG A 86 -12.53 -2.58 -19.66
N PRO A 87 -13.69 -2.52 -18.99
CA PRO A 87 -13.91 -1.66 -17.83
C PRO A 87 -12.90 -1.96 -16.71
N ILE A 88 -12.52 -0.93 -15.95
CA ILE A 88 -11.55 -1.04 -14.87
C ILE A 88 -12.25 -1.03 -13.51
N VAL A 89 -11.89 -1.97 -12.65
CA VAL A 89 -12.27 -1.95 -11.23
C VAL A 89 -11.02 -1.64 -10.42
N PHE A 90 -11.08 -0.60 -9.60
CA PHE A 90 -9.99 -0.25 -8.69
C PHE A 90 -9.95 -1.26 -7.55
N VAL A 91 -8.78 -1.82 -7.26
CA VAL A 91 -8.57 -2.75 -6.15
C VAL A 91 -7.42 -2.20 -5.32
N THR A 92 -7.59 -2.12 -4.00
CA THR A 92 -6.51 -1.69 -3.11
C THR A 92 -6.14 -2.79 -2.15
N HIS A 93 -4.89 -2.80 -1.72
CA HIS A 93 -4.34 -3.74 -0.75
C HIS A 93 -3.50 -2.99 0.28
N ASP A 94 -3.46 -3.54 1.48
CA ASP A 94 -2.59 -3.13 2.56
C ASP A 94 -2.63 -4.17 3.69
N GLU A 95 -1.73 -4.03 4.65
CA GLU A 95 -1.71 -4.84 5.85
C GLU A 95 -1.88 -4.02 7.14
N SER A 96 -2.45 -4.65 8.16
CA SER A 96 -2.63 -4.04 9.47
C SER A 96 -2.31 -4.99 10.60
N THR A 97 -1.64 -4.46 11.63
CA THR A 97 -1.46 -5.19 12.89
C THR A 97 -2.55 -4.84 13.90
N PHE A 98 -3.11 -5.87 14.54
CA PHE A 98 -3.97 -5.78 15.71
C PHE A 98 -3.28 -6.44 16.90
N ASN A 99 -3.36 -5.87 18.10
CA ASN A 99 -2.64 -6.42 19.25
C ASN A 99 -3.55 -6.68 20.45
N SER A 100 -3.26 -7.73 21.23
CA SER A 100 -4.13 -8.20 22.29
C SER A 100 -4.31 -7.18 23.41
N ASN A 101 -3.33 -6.31 23.65
CA ASN A 101 -3.42 -5.27 24.69
C ASN A 101 -3.78 -3.90 24.10
N GLU A 102 -4.15 -3.84 22.82
CA GLU A 102 -4.56 -2.60 22.15
C GLU A 102 -6.04 -2.30 22.43
N GLY A 103 -6.36 -2.04 23.70
CA GLY A 103 -7.69 -1.64 24.14
C GLY A 103 -7.97 -0.14 24.02
N ARG A 104 -9.11 0.30 24.57
CA ARG A 104 -9.50 1.72 24.60
C ARG A 104 -8.41 2.55 25.27
N ARG A 105 -7.81 3.49 24.52
CA ARG A 105 -6.76 4.37 25.05
C ARG A 105 -7.28 5.35 26.09
N ARG A 106 -8.52 5.82 25.91
CA ARG A 106 -9.20 6.74 26.82
C ARG A 106 -10.10 5.94 27.77
N ILE A 107 -9.87 6.11 29.07
CA ILE A 107 -10.69 5.56 30.15
C ILE A 107 -11.05 6.69 31.09
N TRP A 108 -12.18 6.55 31.76
CA TRP A 108 -12.53 7.41 32.88
C TRP A 108 -11.71 6.95 34.10
N ILE A 109 -11.06 7.87 34.83
CA ILE A 109 -10.31 7.61 36.07
C ILE A 109 -10.92 8.45 37.21
N HIS A 110 -11.20 7.83 38.36
CA HIS A 110 -11.64 8.49 39.59
C HIS A 110 -10.51 8.47 40.62
N GLU A 111 -10.21 9.61 41.24
CA GLU A 111 -9.36 9.72 42.46
C GLU A 111 -8.15 8.76 42.47
N ASP A 112 -7.35 8.81 41.40
CA ASP A 112 -6.11 8.04 41.21
C ASP A 112 -6.23 6.50 41.15
N GLN A 113 -7.44 5.94 41.13
CA GLN A 113 -7.68 4.50 40.92
C GLN A 113 -7.69 4.15 39.43
N ALA A 114 -6.50 4.13 38.81
CA ALA A 114 -6.35 3.70 37.43
C ALA A 114 -6.30 2.15 37.33
N PRO A 115 -7.10 1.52 36.46
CA PRO A 115 -6.96 0.09 36.19
C PRO A 115 -5.58 -0.20 35.59
N LEU A 116 -4.85 -1.14 36.19
CA LEU A 116 -3.52 -1.57 35.75
C LEU A 116 -3.61 -2.18 34.35
N ARG A 117 -2.94 -1.56 33.38
CA ARG A 117 -2.81 -2.10 32.02
C ARG A 117 -1.62 -3.05 31.94
N LYS A 118 -1.81 -4.18 31.25
CA LYS A 118 -0.69 -5.06 30.89
C LYS A 118 0.37 -4.26 30.13
N LYS A 119 1.65 -4.43 30.51
CA LYS A 119 2.77 -3.78 29.86
C LYS A 119 2.94 -4.31 28.42
N GLY A 120 3.26 -3.41 27.49
CA GLY A 120 3.47 -3.76 26.08
C GLY A 120 2.19 -3.98 25.27
N ARG A 121 2.34 -4.19 23.96
CA ARG A 121 1.22 -4.38 23.03
C ARG A 121 0.55 -5.76 23.15
N GLY A 122 1.20 -6.72 23.80
CA GLY A 122 0.75 -8.11 23.83
C GLY A 122 1.04 -8.82 22.52
N GLN A 123 0.43 -9.99 22.32
CA GLN A 123 0.56 -10.75 21.06
C GLN A 123 -0.22 -10.05 19.95
N GLY A 124 0.33 -10.07 18.73
CA GLY A 124 -0.26 -9.41 17.57
C GLY A 124 -0.85 -10.39 16.56
N LEU A 125 -1.76 -9.89 15.74
CA LEU A 125 -2.20 -10.48 14.49
C LEU A 125 -1.84 -9.52 13.37
N HIS A 126 -1.22 -10.04 12.32
CA HIS A 126 -1.05 -9.39 11.04
C HIS A 126 -2.23 -9.78 10.16
N VAL A 127 -2.90 -8.79 9.60
CA VAL A 127 -4.09 -8.97 8.78
C VAL A 127 -3.79 -8.32 7.44
N SER A 128 -3.97 -9.06 6.35
CA SER A 128 -3.78 -8.57 4.98
C SER A 128 -5.07 -8.77 4.20
N ASP A 129 -5.53 -7.74 3.48
CA ASP A 129 -6.81 -7.80 2.79
C ASP A 129 -6.84 -6.91 1.53
N PHE A 130 -7.79 -7.21 0.65
CA PHE A 130 -8.04 -6.47 -0.59
C PHE A 130 -9.44 -5.85 -0.56
N LEU A 131 -9.54 -4.57 -0.90
CA LEU A 131 -10.83 -3.90 -1.05
C LEU A 131 -11.06 -3.43 -2.48
N THR A 132 -12.33 -3.36 -2.83
CA THR A 132 -12.86 -2.70 -4.02
C THR A 132 -13.76 -1.54 -3.59
N PRO A 133 -14.17 -0.64 -4.50
CA PRO A 133 -15.17 0.39 -4.22
C PRO A 133 -16.47 -0.14 -3.62
N VAL A 134 -16.82 -1.41 -3.84
CA VAL A 134 -18.08 -2.02 -3.39
C VAL A 134 -17.94 -2.96 -2.19
N GLY A 135 -16.75 -3.08 -1.60
CA GLY A 135 -16.54 -3.88 -0.40
C GLY A 135 -15.23 -4.67 -0.41
N ARG A 136 -15.11 -5.59 0.56
CA ARG A 136 -13.98 -6.53 0.64
C ARG A 136 -14.02 -7.49 -0.55
N LEU A 137 -12.87 -7.71 -1.18
CA LEU A 137 -12.76 -8.60 -2.35
C LEU A 137 -13.14 -10.04 -1.96
N GLY A 138 -13.93 -10.71 -2.79
CA GLY A 138 -14.44 -12.06 -2.48
C GLY A 138 -15.22 -12.10 -1.16
N ASN A 139 -15.93 -11.03 -0.79
CA ASN A 139 -16.63 -10.89 0.49
C ASN A 139 -15.74 -11.08 1.74
N GLY A 140 -14.42 -10.89 1.59
CA GLY A 140 -13.44 -11.06 2.66
C GLY A 140 -12.74 -12.42 2.70
N ASP A 141 -13.06 -13.35 1.79
CA ASP A 141 -12.41 -14.68 1.71
C ASP A 141 -10.94 -14.60 1.28
N VAL A 142 -10.57 -13.49 0.64
CA VAL A 142 -9.18 -13.18 0.26
C VAL A 142 -8.31 -12.83 1.47
N CYS A 143 -8.92 -12.44 2.59
CA CYS A 143 -8.21 -11.98 3.78
C CYS A 143 -7.30 -13.07 4.36
N GLU A 144 -6.09 -12.67 4.72
CA GLU A 144 -5.11 -13.50 5.40
C GLU A 144 -4.85 -12.97 6.80
N ILE A 145 -4.77 -13.88 7.78
CA ILE A 145 -4.49 -13.53 9.17
C ILE A 145 -3.39 -14.43 9.70
N LEU A 146 -2.31 -13.80 10.16
CA LEU A 146 -1.14 -14.49 10.67
C LEU A 146 -0.80 -13.94 12.07
N LYS A 147 -0.38 -14.81 12.98
CA LYS A 147 0.10 -14.39 14.30
C LYS A 147 1.44 -13.64 14.18
N CYS A 148 1.52 -12.44 14.76
CA CYS A 148 2.77 -11.69 14.87
C CYS A 148 3.59 -12.17 16.07
N GLY A 149 4.87 -12.48 15.83
CA GLY A 149 5.88 -12.69 16.87
C GLY A 149 6.76 -13.92 16.63
N GLY A 150 7.96 -13.92 17.22
CA GLY A 150 8.97 -14.96 16.97
C GLY A 150 9.55 -14.85 15.55
N ASP A 151 9.64 -15.99 14.86
CA ASP A 151 10.15 -16.11 13.48
C ASP A 151 9.06 -15.96 12.40
N THR A 152 7.81 -15.67 12.79
CA THR A 152 6.69 -15.59 11.84
C THR A 152 6.44 -14.14 11.42
N TRP A 153 6.79 -13.84 10.16
CA TRP A 153 6.67 -12.52 9.56
C TRP A 153 5.93 -12.59 8.23
N TRP A 154 5.31 -11.48 7.84
CA TRP A 154 4.71 -11.35 6.52
C TRP A 154 5.79 -11.06 5.48
N THR A 155 5.93 -11.96 4.53
CA THR A 155 6.97 -11.93 3.50
C THR A 155 6.37 -11.59 2.13
N GLY A 156 7.20 -11.16 1.19
CA GLY A 156 6.78 -10.99 -0.20
C GLY A 156 6.25 -12.29 -0.84
N GLU A 157 6.69 -13.46 -0.37
CA GLU A 157 6.16 -14.76 -0.81
C GLU A 157 4.72 -15.00 -0.33
N LEU A 158 4.42 -14.66 0.92
CA LEU A 158 3.05 -14.74 1.44
C LEU A 158 2.13 -13.76 0.72
N MET A 159 2.62 -12.54 0.44
CA MET A 159 1.89 -11.56 -0.36
C MET A 159 1.61 -12.12 -1.76
N LEU A 160 2.63 -12.60 -2.47
CA LEU A 160 2.48 -13.12 -3.83
C LEU A 160 1.51 -14.31 -3.85
N LYS A 161 1.60 -15.21 -2.86
CA LYS A 161 0.69 -16.33 -2.70
C LYS A 161 -0.75 -15.88 -2.49
N GLN A 162 -0.99 -14.91 -1.61
CA GLN A 162 -2.33 -14.34 -1.41
C GLN A 162 -2.87 -13.72 -2.71
N LEU A 163 -2.00 -13.02 -3.45
CA LEU A 163 -2.36 -12.39 -4.72
C LEU A 163 -2.78 -13.42 -5.77
N THR A 164 -1.95 -14.45 -6.00
CA THR A 164 -2.14 -15.44 -7.06
C THR A 164 -3.20 -16.49 -6.73
N GLU A 165 -3.23 -16.99 -5.50
CA GLU A 165 -4.13 -18.08 -5.12
C GLU A 165 -5.51 -17.59 -4.69
N LYS A 166 -5.64 -16.32 -4.26
CA LYS A 166 -6.91 -15.80 -3.72
C LYS A 166 -7.39 -14.54 -4.42
N ALA A 167 -6.60 -13.47 -4.46
CA ALA A 167 -7.09 -12.16 -4.89
C ALA A 167 -7.44 -12.13 -6.39
N ILE A 168 -6.57 -12.64 -7.26
CA ILE A 168 -6.84 -12.69 -8.72
C ILE A 168 -8.06 -13.56 -9.01
N PRO A 169 -8.16 -14.83 -8.55
CA PRO A 169 -9.35 -15.65 -8.78
C PRO A 169 -10.65 -15.03 -8.24
N ALA A 170 -10.60 -14.44 -7.04
CA ALA A 170 -11.76 -13.77 -6.45
C ALA A 170 -12.19 -12.53 -7.26
N PHE A 171 -11.21 -11.80 -7.82
CA PHE A 171 -11.47 -10.66 -8.69
C PHE A 171 -12.15 -11.07 -9.98
N GLU A 172 -11.59 -12.05 -10.69
CA GLU A 172 -12.12 -12.53 -11.97
C GLU A 172 -13.53 -13.12 -11.82
N THR A 173 -13.81 -13.75 -10.67
CA THR A 173 -15.15 -14.26 -10.34
C THR A 173 -16.13 -13.13 -10.02
N SER A 174 -15.69 -12.11 -9.27
CA SER A 174 -16.55 -11.00 -8.82
C SER A 174 -16.83 -9.98 -9.93
N PHE A 175 -15.90 -9.83 -10.89
CA PHE A 175 -15.96 -8.82 -11.95
C PHE A 175 -15.58 -9.42 -13.31
N PRO A 176 -16.37 -10.38 -13.83
CA PRO A 176 -16.09 -11.02 -15.11
C PRO A 176 -16.03 -9.99 -16.24
N GLY A 177 -15.05 -10.13 -17.14
CA GLY A 177 -14.84 -9.22 -18.27
C GLY A 177 -14.19 -7.88 -17.91
N CYS A 178 -13.94 -7.60 -16.63
CA CYS A 178 -13.27 -6.38 -16.17
C CYS A 178 -11.75 -6.57 -16.09
N GLN A 179 -11.03 -5.45 -16.06
CA GLN A 179 -9.60 -5.40 -15.76
C GLN A 179 -9.39 -4.81 -14.36
N GLY A 180 -8.65 -5.51 -13.50
CA GLY A 180 -8.29 -4.97 -12.18
C GLY A 180 -7.18 -3.94 -12.30
N LEU A 181 -7.34 -2.79 -11.64
CA LEU A 181 -6.24 -1.87 -11.33
C LEU A 181 -5.88 -2.03 -9.86
N PHE A 182 -4.86 -2.84 -9.58
CA PHE A 182 -4.43 -3.14 -8.22
C PHE A 182 -3.43 -2.09 -7.72
N ALA A 183 -3.76 -1.49 -6.59
CA ALA A 183 -3.01 -0.43 -5.95
C ALA A 183 -2.32 -0.95 -4.67
N PHE A 184 -1.01 -0.74 -4.60
CA PHE A 184 -0.16 -1.14 -3.46
C PHE A 184 0.62 0.05 -2.93
N ASP A 185 1.03 -0.01 -1.67
CA ASP A 185 2.00 0.94 -1.16
C ASP A 185 3.42 0.64 -1.70
N ASN A 186 4.38 1.51 -1.37
CA ASN A 186 5.79 1.32 -1.74
C ASN A 186 6.58 0.48 -0.72
N ALA A 187 5.93 -0.42 0.03
CA ALA A 187 6.62 -1.31 0.94
C ALA A 187 7.58 -2.24 0.19
N LYS A 188 8.67 -2.62 0.87
CA LYS A 188 9.71 -3.51 0.30
C LYS A 188 9.16 -4.85 -0.17
N ASN A 189 8.11 -5.36 0.47
CA ASN A 189 7.47 -6.62 0.08
C ASN A 189 6.75 -6.50 -1.27
N HIS A 190 6.12 -5.36 -1.57
CA HIS A 190 5.44 -5.08 -2.84
C HIS A 190 6.41 -4.80 -3.99
N GLN A 191 7.61 -4.29 -3.66
CA GLN A 191 8.68 -4.00 -4.63
C GLN A 191 9.70 -5.15 -4.78
N LYS A 192 9.39 -6.34 -4.27
CA LYS A 192 10.27 -7.51 -4.44
C LYS A 192 10.35 -7.87 -5.93
N TYR A 193 11.56 -7.94 -6.45
CA TYR A 193 11.83 -8.50 -7.78
C TYR A 193 11.80 -10.03 -7.72
N ALA A 194 11.45 -10.65 -8.84
CA ALA A 194 11.55 -12.10 -8.98
C ALA A 194 12.98 -12.58 -8.71
N SER A 195 13.12 -13.82 -8.26
CA SER A 195 14.41 -14.39 -7.84
C SER A 195 15.45 -14.41 -8.96
N ASP A 196 14.98 -14.48 -10.20
CA ASP A 196 15.75 -14.52 -11.44
C ASP A 196 15.86 -13.17 -12.15
N ALA A 197 15.32 -12.07 -11.60
CA ALA A 197 15.31 -10.76 -12.27
C ALA A 197 16.72 -10.19 -12.53
N LEU A 198 16.85 -9.39 -13.59
CA LEU A 198 18.12 -8.75 -14.00
C LEU A 198 18.57 -7.71 -12.97
N ARG A 199 19.44 -8.12 -12.05
CA ARG A 199 19.94 -7.25 -10.98
C ARG A 199 21.45 -7.28 -10.89
N SER A 200 22.09 -6.20 -11.36
CA SER A 200 23.56 -6.08 -11.31
C SER A 200 24.13 -6.20 -9.87
N GLY A 201 23.35 -5.82 -8.86
CA GLY A 201 23.64 -6.01 -7.44
C GLY A 201 23.91 -7.46 -7.04
N ASN A 202 23.27 -8.42 -7.71
CA ASN A 202 23.37 -9.86 -7.44
C ASN A 202 24.51 -10.54 -8.21
N LEU A 203 25.18 -9.83 -9.11
CA LEU A 203 26.28 -10.36 -9.90
C LEU A 203 27.63 -10.08 -9.24
N ASN A 204 28.53 -11.06 -9.35
CA ASN A 204 29.95 -10.93 -9.05
C ASN A 204 30.71 -10.40 -10.26
N LEU A 205 31.96 -9.96 -10.06
CA LEU A 205 32.78 -9.49 -11.19
C LEU A 205 33.14 -10.64 -12.13
N THR A 206 33.49 -11.79 -11.55
CA THR A 206 33.75 -13.07 -12.22
C THR A 206 32.52 -13.98 -12.13
N PRO A 207 32.43 -15.03 -12.97
CA PRO A 207 31.34 -16.00 -12.91
C PRO A 207 31.22 -16.70 -11.55
N GLY A 208 29.99 -17.12 -11.23
CA GLY A 208 29.67 -17.89 -10.03
C GLY A 208 29.92 -17.14 -8.70
N GLY A 209 30.15 -17.92 -7.63
CA GLY A 209 30.42 -17.42 -6.28
C GLY A 209 29.35 -17.85 -5.27
N LYS A 210 29.59 -17.53 -3.99
CA LYS A 210 28.66 -17.87 -2.90
C LYS A 210 27.37 -17.04 -3.05
N ASN A 211 26.21 -17.72 -3.04
CA ASN A 211 24.87 -17.12 -3.12
C ASN A 211 24.48 -16.44 -4.46
N THR A 212 25.09 -16.82 -5.59
CA THR A 212 24.59 -16.39 -6.91
C THR A 212 23.40 -17.24 -7.34
N LEU A 213 22.23 -16.63 -7.44
CA LEU A 213 21.01 -17.25 -7.95
C LEU A 213 20.97 -17.16 -9.49
N PRO A 214 20.38 -18.14 -10.19
CA PRO A 214 20.13 -18.05 -11.62
C PRO A 214 19.46 -16.73 -11.99
N MET A 215 19.80 -16.21 -13.17
CA MET A 215 19.25 -14.94 -13.66
C MET A 215 18.69 -15.16 -15.06
N ARG A 216 17.51 -14.61 -15.33
CA ARG A 216 16.85 -14.68 -16.64
C ARG A 216 17.68 -13.96 -17.69
N ASP A 217 17.42 -14.30 -18.94
CA ASP A 217 18.09 -13.65 -20.06
C ASP A 217 17.63 -12.20 -20.21
N GLY A 218 18.58 -11.34 -20.59
CA GLY A 218 18.35 -9.94 -20.89
C GLY A 218 18.42 -9.65 -22.37
N TRP A 219 18.51 -8.37 -22.69
CA TRP A 219 18.65 -7.92 -24.07
C TRP A 219 19.44 -6.61 -24.14
N PHE A 220 20.16 -6.43 -25.22
CA PHE A 220 20.97 -5.23 -25.42
C PHE A 220 21.00 -4.81 -26.87
N LYS A 221 21.38 -3.55 -27.08
CA LYS A 221 21.62 -2.95 -28.40
C LYS A 221 23.08 -2.56 -28.49
N LYS A 222 23.76 -2.96 -29.55
CA LYS A 222 25.17 -2.59 -29.77
C LYS A 222 25.26 -1.15 -30.23
N ALA A 223 26.27 -0.41 -29.76
CA ALA A 223 26.46 1.00 -30.12
C ALA A 223 26.55 1.24 -31.63
N GLY A 224 27.14 0.31 -32.40
CA GLY A 224 27.23 0.39 -33.86
C GLY A 224 25.99 -0.11 -34.63
N ASN A 225 24.97 -0.66 -33.94
CA ASN A 225 23.73 -1.11 -34.56
C ASN A 225 22.56 -1.01 -33.54
N PRO A 226 22.03 0.20 -33.30
CA PRO A 226 21.01 0.45 -32.28
C PRO A 226 19.61 -0.06 -32.66
N VAL A 227 19.44 -0.54 -33.90
CA VAL A 227 18.16 -1.08 -34.39
C VAL A 227 18.00 -2.53 -33.97
N THR A 228 19.08 -3.31 -34.02
CA THR A 228 19.03 -4.75 -33.74
C THR A 228 19.09 -5.01 -32.24
N MET A 229 18.11 -5.72 -31.72
CA MET A 229 18.09 -6.20 -30.34
C MET A 229 18.74 -7.58 -30.27
N HIS A 230 19.72 -7.73 -29.39
CA HIS A 230 20.43 -8.99 -29.17
C HIS A 230 20.02 -9.57 -27.83
N THR A 231 19.78 -10.88 -27.77
CA THR A 231 19.55 -11.61 -26.52
C THR A 231 20.87 -11.72 -25.76
N GLN A 232 20.83 -11.42 -24.46
CA GLN A 232 21.95 -11.58 -23.53
C GLN A 232 21.67 -12.76 -22.61
N CYS A 233 22.29 -13.91 -22.89
CA CYS A 233 22.21 -15.04 -21.97
C CYS A 233 22.98 -14.73 -20.68
N MET A 234 22.34 -14.89 -19.53
CA MET A 234 22.95 -14.57 -18.22
C MET A 234 23.60 -15.77 -17.55
N MET A 235 23.41 -16.96 -18.11
CA MET A 235 23.96 -18.22 -17.62
C MET A 235 25.09 -18.70 -18.53
N LEU A 236 26.11 -19.32 -17.93
CA LEU A 236 27.13 -20.07 -18.66
C LEU A 236 26.61 -21.49 -18.95
N PRO A 237 27.19 -22.20 -19.94
CA PRO A 237 26.81 -23.58 -20.27
C PRO A 237 26.99 -24.58 -19.12
N ASP A 238 27.86 -24.26 -18.16
CA ASP A 238 28.10 -25.08 -16.96
C ASP A 238 27.09 -24.83 -15.82
N GLY A 239 26.08 -23.97 -16.05
CA GLY A 239 25.05 -23.63 -15.09
C GLY A 239 25.41 -22.50 -14.12
N HIS A 240 26.61 -21.92 -14.19
CA HIS A 240 26.97 -20.76 -13.37
C HIS A 240 26.44 -19.46 -13.97
N VAL A 241 26.07 -18.51 -13.12
CA VAL A 241 25.72 -17.15 -13.56
C VAL A 241 26.96 -16.44 -14.08
N LYS A 242 26.84 -15.74 -15.21
CA LYS A 242 27.93 -14.93 -15.78
C LYS A 242 28.32 -13.80 -14.83
N GLY A 243 29.62 -13.51 -14.78
CA GLY A 243 30.14 -12.34 -14.07
C GLY A 243 29.86 -11.05 -14.84
N LEU A 244 29.81 -9.93 -14.12
CA LEU A 244 29.63 -8.58 -14.70
C LEU A 244 30.60 -8.32 -15.85
N LYS A 245 31.85 -8.80 -15.74
CA LYS A 245 32.86 -8.61 -16.78
C LYS A 245 32.45 -9.27 -18.09
N ILE A 246 32.04 -10.54 -18.06
CA ILE A 246 31.65 -11.30 -19.26
C ILE A 246 30.44 -10.63 -19.93
N VAL A 247 29.40 -10.33 -19.15
CA VAL A 247 28.18 -9.70 -19.67
C VAL A 247 28.51 -8.36 -20.34
N LEU A 248 29.33 -7.52 -19.70
CA LEU A 248 29.73 -6.24 -20.28
C LEU A 248 30.64 -6.38 -21.51
N GLU A 249 31.50 -7.40 -21.58
CA GLU A 249 32.32 -7.69 -22.77
C GLU A 249 31.45 -8.15 -23.95
N GLU A 250 30.49 -9.05 -23.70
CA GLU A 250 29.54 -9.53 -24.71
C GLU A 250 28.63 -8.39 -25.22
N CYS A 251 28.25 -7.47 -24.33
CA CYS A 251 27.51 -6.26 -24.68
C CYS A 251 28.36 -5.19 -25.41
N GLY A 252 29.69 -5.35 -25.48
CA GLY A 252 30.60 -4.36 -26.04
C GLY A 252 30.77 -3.10 -25.19
N LEU A 253 30.49 -3.19 -23.89
CA LEU A 253 30.50 -2.08 -22.92
C LEU A 253 31.73 -2.11 -22.01
N TRP A 254 32.49 -3.20 -21.99
CA TRP A 254 33.69 -3.28 -21.18
C TRP A 254 34.81 -2.41 -21.78
N PRO A 255 35.34 -1.41 -21.05
CA PRO A 255 36.33 -0.50 -21.60
C PRO A 255 37.68 -1.20 -21.81
N THR A 256 38.33 -0.93 -22.94
CA THR A 256 39.67 -1.44 -23.27
C THR A 256 40.80 -0.68 -22.57
N ASN A 257 40.57 0.60 -22.26
CA ASN A 257 41.60 1.50 -21.71
C ASN A 257 41.62 1.59 -20.17
N ARG A 258 40.70 0.91 -19.46
CA ARG A 258 40.65 0.91 -17.99
C ARG A 258 40.02 -0.35 -17.44
N LYS A 259 40.34 -0.69 -16.19
CA LYS A 259 39.62 -1.74 -15.44
C LYS A 259 38.47 -1.10 -14.66
N LEU A 260 37.28 -1.70 -14.74
CA LEU A 260 36.15 -1.30 -13.90
C LEU A 260 36.22 -2.02 -12.55
N LEU A 261 35.97 -1.26 -11.48
CA LEU A 261 35.69 -1.82 -10.16
C LEU A 261 34.32 -2.50 -10.17
N THR A 262 34.08 -3.44 -9.25
CA THR A 262 32.76 -4.09 -9.11
C THR A 262 31.70 -3.11 -8.62
N ARG A 263 32.03 -2.24 -7.65
CA ARG A 263 31.11 -1.25 -7.06
C ARG A 263 31.85 0.01 -6.61
N CYS A 264 31.14 1.13 -6.58
CA CYS A 264 31.66 2.45 -6.19
C CYS A 264 31.70 2.68 -4.66
N THR A 265 31.38 1.67 -3.83
CA THR A 265 31.41 1.74 -2.36
C THR A 265 32.16 0.57 -1.73
N ILE A 266 32.88 0.80 -0.63
CA ILE A 266 33.54 -0.21 0.21
C ILE A 266 32.86 -0.32 1.59
N PRO A 267 33.07 -1.42 2.35
CA PRO A 267 32.66 -1.48 3.75
C PRO A 267 33.21 -0.29 4.56
N GLY A 268 32.38 0.28 5.42
CA GLY A 268 32.77 1.31 6.39
C GLY A 268 33.26 0.69 7.70
N ASP A 269 33.27 1.49 8.77
CA ASP A 269 33.81 1.06 10.07
C ASP A 269 32.89 0.05 10.78
N THR A 270 31.61 0.06 10.41
CA THR A 270 30.64 -0.93 10.87
C THR A 270 30.17 -1.81 9.70
N PRO A 271 29.73 -3.06 9.95
CA PRO A 271 29.28 -3.99 8.89
C PRO A 271 28.16 -3.45 7.99
N ALA A 272 27.30 -2.59 8.55
CA ALA A 272 26.18 -1.96 7.83
C ALA A 272 26.60 -0.68 7.07
N GLN A 273 27.70 -0.05 7.48
CA GLN A 273 28.16 1.18 6.84
C GLN A 273 28.84 0.87 5.51
N ARG A 274 28.60 1.73 4.53
CA ARG A 274 29.32 1.75 3.25
C ARG A 274 29.93 3.13 3.09
N LYS A 275 31.20 3.18 2.68
CA LYS A 275 31.92 4.41 2.36
C LYS A 275 32.16 4.48 0.85
N PRO A 276 32.24 5.68 0.24
CA PRO A 276 32.69 5.82 -1.13
C PRO A 276 34.03 5.10 -1.31
N ASN A 277 34.18 4.35 -2.40
CA ASN A 277 35.44 3.72 -2.72
C ASN A 277 36.41 4.82 -3.20
N PRO A 278 37.52 5.10 -2.50
CA PRO A 278 38.46 6.15 -2.92
C PRO A 278 39.09 5.87 -4.29
N ALA A 279 39.14 4.61 -4.71
CA ALA A 279 39.60 4.22 -6.04
C ALA A 279 38.58 4.51 -7.15
N CYS A 280 37.33 4.83 -6.81
CA CYS A 280 36.32 5.25 -7.78
C CYS A 280 36.45 6.75 -8.06
N LYS A 281 37.13 7.08 -9.16
CA LYS A 281 37.30 8.48 -9.61
C LYS A 281 36.02 9.12 -10.18
N TYR A 282 34.93 8.36 -10.30
CA TYR A 282 33.73 8.72 -11.06
C TYR A 282 32.44 8.57 -10.26
N GLY A 283 32.46 8.71 -8.93
CA GLY A 283 31.40 8.27 -8.02
C GLY A 283 29.95 8.72 -8.31
N SER A 284 29.75 9.71 -9.19
CA SER A 284 28.45 10.21 -9.65
C SER A 284 28.00 9.73 -11.04
N ASN A 285 28.85 9.04 -11.81
CA ASN A 285 28.53 8.69 -13.19
C ASN A 285 27.85 7.32 -13.32
N THR A 286 26.95 7.18 -14.29
CA THR A 286 26.28 5.92 -14.63
C THR A 286 27.23 4.84 -15.16
N ASP A 287 28.49 5.16 -15.43
CA ASP A 287 29.55 4.26 -15.88
C ASP A 287 30.69 4.09 -14.85
N CYS A 288 30.50 4.52 -13.59
CA CYS A 288 31.57 4.58 -12.58
C CYS A 288 32.20 3.21 -12.23
N CYS A 289 31.39 2.15 -12.30
CA CYS A 289 31.77 0.77 -12.01
C CYS A 289 30.96 -0.20 -12.85
N ALA A 290 31.37 -1.47 -12.88
CA ALA A 290 30.70 -2.51 -13.64
C ALA A 290 29.20 -2.65 -13.26
N ARG A 291 28.84 -2.51 -11.97
CA ARG A 291 27.43 -2.55 -11.56
C ARG A 291 26.63 -1.33 -11.98
N ALA A 292 27.19 -0.13 -11.90
CA ALA A 292 26.50 1.09 -12.33
C ALA A 292 26.26 1.05 -13.84
N LEU A 293 27.30 0.66 -14.60
CA LEU A 293 27.25 0.55 -16.05
C LEU A 293 26.25 -0.51 -16.51
N LEU A 294 26.24 -1.68 -15.88
CA LEU A 294 25.25 -2.70 -16.22
C LEU A 294 23.84 -2.31 -15.75
N SER A 295 23.72 -1.71 -14.56
CA SER A 295 22.42 -1.24 -14.06
C SER A 295 21.81 -0.18 -14.94
N SER A 296 22.60 0.67 -15.62
CA SER A 296 22.08 1.71 -16.51
C SER A 296 21.61 1.19 -17.86
N GLN A 297 21.80 -0.10 -18.15
CA GLN A 297 21.30 -0.70 -19.37
C GLN A 297 19.76 -0.76 -19.39
N PRO A 298 19.13 -0.59 -20.57
CA PRO A 298 17.67 -0.47 -20.66
C PRO A 298 16.89 -1.66 -20.10
N ASP A 299 17.36 -2.89 -20.32
CA ASP A 299 16.74 -4.12 -19.84
C ASP A 299 16.82 -4.28 -18.31
N PHE A 300 17.93 -3.84 -17.71
CA PHE A 300 18.10 -3.77 -16.25
C PHE A 300 17.21 -2.68 -15.62
N GLN A 301 17.04 -1.52 -16.28
CA GLN A 301 16.14 -0.46 -15.81
C GLN A 301 14.66 -0.81 -16.02
N ALA A 302 14.35 -1.61 -17.03
CA ALA A 302 12.98 -2.02 -17.36
C ALA A 302 12.45 -3.15 -16.47
N GLN A 303 13.26 -3.70 -15.56
CA GLN A 303 12.81 -4.76 -14.65
C GLN A 303 11.63 -4.26 -13.80
N LYS A 304 10.62 -5.12 -13.66
CA LYS A 304 9.44 -4.87 -12.84
C LYS A 304 9.48 -5.74 -11.59
N GLY A 305 8.77 -5.32 -10.55
CA GLY A 305 8.58 -6.17 -9.38
C GLY A 305 7.81 -7.44 -9.75
N GLU A 306 8.07 -8.55 -9.03
CA GLU A 306 7.43 -9.85 -9.25
C GLU A 306 5.90 -9.76 -9.21
N LEU A 307 5.39 -8.97 -8.26
CA LEU A 307 3.98 -8.63 -8.13
C LEU A 307 3.42 -8.01 -9.41
N GLN A 308 4.14 -7.04 -9.97
CA GLN A 308 3.72 -6.33 -11.18
C GLN A 308 3.74 -7.27 -12.39
N GLU A 309 4.81 -8.05 -12.55
CA GLU A 309 4.93 -9.04 -13.63
C GLU A 309 3.77 -10.04 -13.55
N THR A 310 3.44 -10.52 -12.35
CA THR A 310 2.36 -11.48 -12.11
C THR A 310 0.99 -10.92 -12.51
N LEU A 311 0.67 -9.70 -12.10
CA LEU A 311 -0.59 -9.05 -12.46
C LEU A 311 -0.70 -8.76 -13.96
N GLU A 312 0.37 -8.24 -14.56
CA GLU A 312 0.38 -7.92 -15.99
C GLU A 312 0.29 -9.19 -16.85
N ALA A 313 0.86 -10.32 -16.41
CA ALA A 313 0.80 -11.61 -17.11
C ALA A 313 -0.63 -12.16 -17.23
N VAL A 314 -1.49 -11.89 -16.25
CA VAL A 314 -2.93 -12.23 -16.30
C VAL A 314 -3.78 -11.09 -16.88
N GLY A 315 -3.14 -10.06 -17.42
CA GLY A 315 -3.80 -8.94 -18.09
C GLY A 315 -4.44 -7.94 -17.13
N HIS A 316 -4.03 -7.86 -15.87
CA HIS A 316 -4.41 -6.80 -14.94
C HIS A 316 -3.37 -5.67 -14.92
N MET A 317 -3.70 -4.56 -14.25
CA MET A 317 -2.85 -3.38 -14.14
C MET A 317 -2.41 -3.19 -12.69
N VAL A 318 -1.23 -2.60 -12.49
CA VAL A 318 -0.74 -2.19 -11.19
C VAL A 318 -0.56 -0.67 -11.12
N ILE A 319 -0.71 -0.11 -9.92
CA ILE A 319 -0.29 1.25 -9.57
C ILE A 319 0.27 1.26 -8.14
N PHE A 320 1.23 2.15 -7.86
CA PHE A 320 1.80 2.28 -6.53
C PHE A 320 1.44 3.63 -5.93
N TYR A 321 0.95 3.64 -4.68
CA TYR A 321 0.64 4.88 -3.97
C TYR A 321 1.90 5.70 -3.72
N PRO A 322 1.85 7.04 -3.81
CA PRO A 322 2.98 7.87 -3.41
C PRO A 322 3.39 7.58 -1.97
N SER A 323 4.71 7.50 -1.72
CA SER A 323 5.23 7.31 -0.36
C SER A 323 4.70 8.41 0.58
N PHE A 324 4.42 8.06 1.83
CA PHE A 324 3.89 8.98 2.85
C PHE A 324 2.48 9.55 2.60
N HIS A 325 1.76 9.09 1.56
CA HIS A 325 0.40 9.50 1.24
C HIS A 325 -0.65 8.40 1.56
N PHE A 326 -0.64 7.91 2.80
CA PHE A 326 -1.57 6.85 3.25
C PHE A 326 -3.03 7.29 3.17
N GLU A 327 -3.32 8.59 3.20
CA GLU A 327 -4.67 9.13 3.08
C GLU A 327 -5.32 8.84 1.71
N LEU A 328 -4.50 8.53 0.70
CA LEU A 328 -4.94 8.13 -0.65
C LEU A 328 -5.28 6.64 -0.75
N ASN A 329 -4.87 5.82 0.23
CA ASN A 329 -5.20 4.40 0.27
C ASN A 329 -6.47 4.16 1.10
N PHE A 330 -7.60 3.89 0.46
CA PHE A 330 -8.88 3.89 1.18
C PHE A 330 -9.05 2.73 2.19
N ILE A 331 -8.23 1.67 2.10
CA ILE A 331 -8.19 0.60 3.10
C ILE A 331 -7.68 1.07 4.46
N GLU A 332 -6.90 2.14 4.52
CA GLU A 332 -6.43 2.71 5.78
C GLU A 332 -7.59 3.22 6.65
N TYR A 333 -8.66 3.72 6.01
CA TYR A 333 -9.89 4.09 6.71
C TYR A 333 -10.70 2.85 7.16
N PHE A 334 -10.68 1.78 6.37
CA PHE A 334 -11.25 0.48 6.75
C PHE A 334 -10.53 -0.09 7.98
N TRP A 335 -9.19 -0.09 7.99
CA TRP A 335 -8.39 -0.44 9.16
C TRP A 335 -8.68 0.45 10.36
N GLY A 336 -8.82 1.76 10.14
CA GLY A 336 -9.24 2.70 11.16
C GLY A 336 -10.55 2.28 11.84
N SER A 337 -11.57 1.96 11.06
CA SER A 337 -12.88 1.51 11.56
C SER A 337 -12.81 0.16 12.27
N ALA A 338 -12.15 -0.83 11.67
CA ALA A 338 -11.96 -2.14 12.29
C ALA A 338 -11.21 -2.01 13.63
N LYS A 339 -10.16 -1.20 13.70
CA LYS A 339 -9.40 -0.94 14.94
C LYS A 339 -10.24 -0.23 15.99
N VAL A 340 -11.18 0.64 15.61
CA VAL A 340 -12.13 1.24 16.57
C VAL A 340 -13.01 0.17 17.21
N TYR A 341 -13.58 -0.74 16.42
CA TYR A 341 -14.36 -1.87 16.94
C TYR A 341 -13.51 -2.78 17.83
N ALA A 342 -12.33 -3.19 17.35
CA ALA A 342 -11.45 -4.09 18.08
C ALA A 342 -11.02 -3.50 19.44
N ARG A 343 -10.63 -2.21 19.47
CA ARG A 343 -10.31 -1.50 20.71
C ARG A 343 -11.50 -1.40 21.64
N ALA A 344 -12.71 -1.22 21.08
CA ALA A 344 -13.93 -1.08 21.86
C ALA A 344 -14.33 -2.38 22.57
N ASN A 345 -13.98 -3.53 21.99
CA ASN A 345 -14.32 -4.88 22.47
C ASN A 345 -13.11 -5.67 23.02
N CYS A 346 -11.96 -5.02 23.21
CA CYS A 346 -10.72 -5.67 23.63
C CYS A 346 -10.82 -6.29 25.04
N GLU A 347 -10.61 -7.61 25.12
CA GLU A 347 -10.65 -8.41 26.35
C GLU A 347 -9.24 -8.73 26.91
N TYR A 348 -8.17 -8.16 26.33
CA TYR A 348 -6.78 -8.32 26.80
C TYR A 348 -6.25 -9.78 26.80
N THR A 349 -6.77 -10.63 25.91
CA THR A 349 -6.29 -11.98 25.63
C THR A 349 -6.08 -12.19 24.12
N PHE A 350 -5.18 -13.10 23.74
CA PHE A 350 -4.94 -13.42 22.34
C PHE A 350 -6.09 -14.21 21.72
N SER A 351 -6.69 -15.16 22.44
CA SER A 351 -7.84 -15.93 21.94
C SER A 351 -9.03 -15.02 21.64
N SER A 352 -9.31 -14.04 22.50
CA SER A 352 -10.35 -13.04 22.23
C SER A 352 -9.97 -12.16 21.03
N LEU A 353 -8.69 -11.78 20.88
CA LEU A 353 -8.22 -10.98 19.75
C LEU A 353 -8.53 -11.65 18.40
N VAL A 354 -8.28 -12.96 18.27
CA VAL A 354 -8.58 -13.73 17.04
C VAL A 354 -10.04 -13.59 16.64
N ARG A 355 -10.96 -13.82 17.60
CA ARG A 355 -12.41 -13.66 17.36
C ARG A 355 -12.78 -12.20 17.05
N ILE A 356 -12.32 -11.26 17.88
CA ILE A 356 -12.68 -9.84 17.78
C ILE A 356 -12.22 -9.23 16.46
N VAL A 357 -11.06 -9.62 15.94
CA VAL A 357 -10.58 -9.11 14.65
C VAL A 357 -11.51 -9.54 13.52
N LEU A 358 -11.92 -10.81 13.46
CA LEU A 358 -12.87 -11.29 12.45
C LEU A 358 -14.20 -10.53 12.52
N GLU A 359 -14.75 -10.36 13.74
CA GLU A 359 -15.94 -9.54 13.96
C GLU A 359 -15.72 -8.09 13.51
N ALA A 360 -14.58 -7.48 13.84
CA ALA A 360 -14.27 -6.10 13.49
C ALA A 360 -14.26 -5.86 11.99
N LEU A 361 -13.70 -6.80 11.21
CA LEU A 361 -13.65 -6.71 9.75
C LEU A 361 -15.04 -6.86 9.14
N ALA A 362 -15.85 -7.81 9.63
CA ALA A 362 -17.21 -8.05 9.16
C ALA A 362 -18.16 -6.88 9.47
N GLN A 363 -17.89 -6.11 10.53
CA GLN A 363 -18.73 -5.00 10.97
C GLN A 363 -18.58 -3.72 10.13
N VAL A 364 -17.59 -3.63 9.24
CA VAL A 364 -17.43 -2.45 8.38
C VAL A 364 -18.35 -2.58 7.16
N PRO A 365 -19.41 -1.75 7.03
CA PRO A 365 -20.37 -1.92 5.94
C PRO A 365 -19.75 -1.57 4.58
N ASN A 366 -20.13 -2.29 3.53
CA ASN A 366 -19.67 -2.01 2.16
C ASN A 366 -19.97 -0.56 1.72
N LYS A 367 -21.12 -0.01 2.11
CA LYS A 367 -21.47 1.40 1.88
C LYS A 367 -20.49 2.37 2.53
N LEU A 368 -19.89 2.02 3.66
CA LEU A 368 -18.86 2.82 4.31
C LEU A 368 -17.52 2.72 3.57
N ILE A 369 -17.16 1.54 3.06
CA ILE A 369 -15.99 1.33 2.20
C ILE A 369 -16.09 2.19 0.94
N TRP A 370 -17.25 2.18 0.27
CA TRP A 370 -17.51 3.06 -0.88
C TRP A 370 -17.33 4.55 -0.54
N LYS A 371 -17.79 5.00 0.64
CA LYS A 371 -17.56 6.39 1.10
C LYS A 371 -16.08 6.71 1.30
N TYR A 372 -15.26 5.74 1.71
CA TYR A 372 -13.80 5.91 1.78
C TYR A 372 -13.18 6.02 0.40
N TYR A 373 -13.60 5.18 -0.55
CA TYR A 373 -13.17 5.29 -1.93
C TYR A 373 -13.52 6.66 -2.54
N GLN A 374 -14.76 7.12 -2.39
CA GLN A 374 -15.18 8.46 -2.84
C GLN A 374 -14.38 9.59 -2.18
N ARG A 375 -13.98 9.42 -0.91
CA ARG A 375 -13.15 10.39 -0.20
C ARG A 375 -11.75 10.50 -0.82
N ILE A 376 -11.11 9.38 -1.16
CA ILE A 376 -9.78 9.43 -1.78
C ILE A 376 -9.81 10.05 -3.17
N LEU A 377 -10.88 9.83 -3.95
CA LEU A 377 -11.04 10.47 -5.26
C LEU A 377 -11.09 11.99 -5.13
N ARG A 378 -11.82 12.52 -4.13
CA ARG A 378 -11.83 13.97 -3.85
C ARG A 378 -10.47 14.49 -3.40
N MET A 379 -9.70 13.69 -2.65
CA MET A 379 -8.33 14.06 -2.26
C MET A 379 -7.39 14.11 -3.47
N MET A 380 -7.51 13.15 -4.39
CA MET A 380 -6.74 13.11 -5.63
C MET A 380 -7.08 14.31 -6.51
N GLU A 381 -8.37 14.64 -6.67
CA GLU A 381 -8.82 15.85 -7.36
C GLU A 381 -8.26 17.13 -6.70
N ALA A 382 -8.30 17.22 -5.37
CA ALA A 382 -7.70 18.34 -4.64
C ALA A 382 -6.19 18.48 -4.95
N TYR A 383 -5.44 17.37 -4.98
CA TYR A 383 -4.03 17.40 -5.36
C TYR A 383 -3.79 17.76 -6.83
N MET A 384 -4.69 17.39 -7.74
CA MET A 384 -4.63 17.83 -9.14
C MET A 384 -4.87 19.32 -9.31
N HIS A 385 -5.55 19.97 -8.35
CA HIS A 385 -5.70 21.42 -8.25
C HIS A 385 -4.64 22.08 -7.37
N ASP A 386 -3.52 21.39 -7.12
CA ASP A 386 -2.40 21.86 -6.30
C ASP A 386 -2.80 22.29 -4.87
N LEU A 387 -3.91 21.76 -4.33
CA LEU A 387 -4.33 22.05 -2.97
C LEU A 387 -3.44 21.33 -1.96
N VAL A 388 -2.86 22.10 -1.04
CA VAL A 388 -1.95 21.59 -0.02
C VAL A 388 -2.73 20.79 1.03
N TYR A 389 -2.26 19.59 1.35
CA TYR A 389 -2.90 18.71 2.34
C TYR A 389 -3.08 19.41 3.70
N GLY A 390 -4.31 19.37 4.20
CA GLY A 390 -4.67 19.98 5.49
C GLY A 390 -4.78 21.50 5.48
N SER A 391 -4.57 22.17 4.35
CA SER A 391 -4.99 23.57 4.16
C SER A 391 -6.52 23.70 4.28
N ASP A 392 -7.02 24.91 4.52
CA ASP A 392 -8.45 25.12 4.65
C ASP A 392 -9.17 24.91 3.32
N ASP A 393 -8.56 25.24 2.18
CA ASP A 393 -9.15 24.99 0.87
C ASP A 393 -9.18 23.49 0.53
N PHE A 394 -8.13 22.74 0.88
CA PHE A 394 -8.16 21.28 0.80
C PHE A 394 -9.27 20.68 1.66
N LYS A 395 -9.41 21.14 2.91
CA LYS A 395 -10.49 20.66 3.79
C LYS A 395 -11.85 20.99 3.21
N LYS A 396 -12.01 22.20 2.64
CA LYS A 396 -13.28 22.62 2.04
C LYS A 396 -13.65 21.71 0.87
N HIS A 397 -12.70 21.49 -0.04
CA HIS A 397 -12.87 20.64 -1.22
C HIS A 397 -13.22 19.19 -0.84
N VAL A 398 -12.46 18.59 0.06
CA VAL A 398 -12.57 17.16 0.37
C VAL A 398 -13.69 16.83 1.34
N PHE A 399 -13.90 17.68 2.37
CA PHE A 399 -14.77 17.37 3.51
C PHE A 399 -16.05 18.18 3.58
N THR A 400 -16.15 19.33 2.89
CA THR A 400 -17.28 20.26 3.08
C THR A 400 -18.19 20.42 1.88
N ARG A 401 -18.16 19.48 0.91
CA ARG A 401 -19.02 19.51 -0.30
C ARG A 401 -20.51 19.72 0.01
N TYR A 402 -20.95 19.43 1.24
CA TYR A 402 -22.26 19.84 1.75
C TYR A 402 -22.12 20.54 3.10
N SER A 403 -22.30 21.87 3.10
CA SER A 403 -22.44 22.67 4.33
C SER A 403 -23.86 22.59 4.92
N SER A 404 -24.86 22.07 4.17
CA SER A 404 -26.21 21.77 4.68
C SER A 404 -26.95 20.74 3.81
N HIS A 405 -27.95 20.06 4.38
CA HIS A 405 -28.88 19.14 3.69
C HIS A 405 -29.74 19.80 2.58
N ARG A 406 -29.64 21.12 2.34
CA ARG A 406 -30.55 21.88 1.47
C ARG A 406 -29.86 22.66 0.34
N ARG A 407 -28.57 22.44 0.08
CA ARG A 407 -27.88 23.13 -1.03
C ARG A 407 -26.96 22.19 -1.79
N ILE A 408 -27.17 22.17 -3.10
CA ILE A 408 -26.29 21.62 -4.12
C ILE A 408 -25.21 22.68 -4.42
N SER A 409 -23.97 22.28 -4.71
CA SER A 409 -22.89 23.22 -5.09
C SER A 409 -23.11 23.79 -6.49
N GLU A 410 -22.70 25.03 -6.75
CA GLU A 410 -22.87 25.70 -8.07
C GLU A 410 -22.27 24.90 -9.24
N SER A 411 -21.29 24.04 -8.99
CA SER A 411 -20.71 23.12 -9.98
C SER A 411 -21.70 22.08 -10.54
N GLU A 412 -22.85 21.88 -9.89
CA GLU A 412 -23.92 20.98 -10.33
C GLU A 412 -25.11 21.75 -10.97
N LEU A 413 -25.01 23.09 -11.10
CA LEU A 413 -26.01 23.92 -11.81
C LEU A 413 -25.75 24.04 -13.33
N TYR A 414 -24.65 23.47 -13.82
CA TYR A 414 -24.25 23.53 -15.23
C TYR A 414 -23.95 22.13 -15.81
N ILE A 415 -24.87 21.18 -15.58
CA ILE A 415 -24.99 19.96 -16.40
C ILE A 415 -26.14 20.15 -17.36
#